data_AF-A0A024GCT6-F1
#
_entry.id   AF-A0A024GCT6-F1
#
_cell.length_a   1.000
_cell.length_b   1.000
_cell.length_c   1.000
_cell.angle_alpha   90.00
_cell.angle_beta   90.00
_cell.angle_gamma   90.00
#
_symmetry.space_group_name_H-M   'P 1'
#
loop_
_entity.id
_entity.type
_entity.pdbx_description
1 polymer ?
#
loop_
_entity_poly.entity_id
_entity_poly.type
_entity_poly.pdbx_seq_one_letter_code
_entity_poly.pdbx_strand_id
1 'polypeptide(L)'
;MTVHQECYLVKVDDIDADEWRCRHCEEACAPTCDEKRSKRLNHDPTENKYIELQRDCNFAVVFRFLNRFRAFGLEIPMQHVELETLADAVLNPSSHELILSRIHTQLLKNIGFPTSKGRNWRDTIRKFIVHNRDNHSISKCINSTDSYSEMSLSTRVLLLKYICEQQFDANTTLNDSIRNLENDESLRDDIAGIDAKDRIYWILENESHINPSAFWLCRSSAINGSNWEPVCTTYAVLSDFLDKLSISAHSGDLYLWYRLTTTLQRRLKILEDKYQVVSQRLASVSRRLCSLEVGKSSVVAFSPRRNLRQRKPVRYNIDEEDEDE
;
A
#
# COMPACT_ATOMS: atom_id res chain seq x y z
N MET A 1 -24.89 16.91 -4.55
CA MET A 1 -25.23 15.64 -3.89
C MET A 1 -26.51 15.90 -3.13
N THR A 2 -27.66 15.60 -3.72
CA THR A 2 -28.96 15.87 -3.10
C THR A 2 -29.49 14.58 -2.50
N VAL A 3 -29.93 14.69 -1.26
CA VAL A 3 -30.20 13.58 -0.36
C VAL A 3 -31.68 13.72 0.03
N HIS A 4 -32.52 12.71 -0.20
CA HIS A 4 -33.91 12.78 0.26
C HIS A 4 -33.94 12.86 1.78
N GLN A 5 -34.72 13.80 2.32
CA GLN A 5 -34.88 14.01 3.75
C GLN A 5 -35.35 12.75 4.48
N GLU A 6 -36.22 11.95 3.84
CA GLU A 6 -36.70 10.68 4.38
C GLU A 6 -35.65 9.57 4.38
N CYS A 7 -34.72 9.57 3.42
CA CYS A 7 -33.71 8.51 3.29
C CYS A 7 -32.51 8.70 4.22
N TYR A 8 -32.25 9.92 4.70
CA TYR A 8 -31.02 10.25 5.44
C TYR A 8 -31.23 11.21 6.63
N LEU A 9 -32.47 11.51 7.00
CA LEU A 9 -32.83 12.35 8.15
C LEU A 9 -32.20 13.76 8.13
N VAL A 10 -31.88 14.30 6.95
CA VAL A 10 -31.35 15.66 6.78
C VAL A 10 -32.49 16.63 6.48
N LYS A 11 -32.70 17.66 7.32
CA LYS A 11 -33.67 18.72 7.06
C LYS A 11 -33.15 19.61 5.92
N VAL A 12 -33.85 19.63 4.79
CA VAL A 12 -33.62 20.58 3.70
C VAL A 12 -34.96 21.23 3.41
N ASP A 13 -35.02 22.56 3.52
CA ASP A 13 -36.23 23.32 3.21
C ASP A 13 -36.43 23.41 1.68
N ASP A 14 -37.62 22.99 1.25
CA ASP A 14 -38.31 23.15 -0.04
C ASP A 14 -37.46 23.38 -1.31
N ILE A 15 -37.24 22.30 -2.07
CA ILE A 15 -36.96 22.34 -3.52
C ILE A 15 -37.78 21.22 -4.19
N ASP A 16 -38.46 21.57 -5.29
CA ASP A 16 -39.45 20.79 -6.03
C ASP A 16 -39.10 19.29 -6.23
N ALA A 17 -40.06 18.44 -5.86
CA ALA A 17 -39.88 17.02 -5.57
C ALA A 17 -39.96 16.05 -6.78
N ASP A 18 -40.20 16.53 -8.00
CA ASP A 18 -40.67 15.66 -9.08
C ASP A 18 -39.61 15.13 -10.05
N GLU A 19 -38.32 15.44 -9.88
CA GLU A 19 -37.30 15.02 -10.87
C GLU A 19 -35.99 14.43 -10.31
N TRP A 20 -35.89 14.16 -9.01
CA TRP A 20 -34.60 13.82 -8.40
C TRP A 20 -34.67 12.51 -7.60
N ARG A 21 -33.94 11.47 -8.05
CA ARG A 21 -33.85 10.20 -7.34
C ARG A 21 -32.55 10.16 -6.53
N CYS A 22 -32.69 10.03 -5.21
CA CYS A 22 -31.59 9.74 -4.32
C CYS A 22 -31.05 8.32 -4.60
N ARG A 23 -29.73 8.10 -4.48
CA ARG A 23 -29.09 6.79 -4.77
C ARG A 23 -29.71 5.62 -3.99
N HIS A 24 -30.18 5.87 -2.77
CA HIS A 24 -30.91 4.87 -1.97
C HIS A 24 -32.26 4.48 -2.61
N CYS A 25 -32.99 5.46 -3.16
CA CYS A 25 -34.24 5.26 -3.89
C CYS A 25 -34.02 4.65 -5.29
N GLU A 26 -32.90 4.98 -5.95
CA GLU A 26 -32.54 4.36 -7.24
C GLU A 26 -32.30 2.86 -7.11
N GLU A 27 -31.68 2.42 -6.01
CA GLU A 27 -31.48 0.99 -5.73
C GLU A 27 -32.75 0.30 -5.24
N ALA A 28 -33.56 0.96 -4.40
CA ALA A 28 -34.82 0.41 -3.92
C ALA A 28 -35.87 0.26 -5.04
N CYS A 29 -35.86 1.16 -6.03
CA CYS A 29 -36.76 1.12 -7.19
C CYS A 29 -36.16 0.43 -8.42
N ALA A 30 -34.94 -0.10 -8.36
CA ALA A 30 -34.39 -0.86 -9.48
C ALA A 30 -35.21 -2.14 -9.66
N PRO A 31 -35.94 -2.32 -10.79
CA PRO A 31 -36.64 -3.57 -11.05
C PRO A 31 -35.59 -4.67 -11.11
N THR A 32 -35.75 -5.70 -10.27
CA THR A 32 -34.95 -6.93 -10.15
C THR A 32 -34.04 -7.18 -11.35
N CYS A 33 -32.87 -6.54 -11.35
CA CYS A 33 -31.85 -6.75 -12.38
C CYS A 33 -30.86 -7.79 -11.85
N ASP A 34 -31.40 -8.91 -11.37
CA ASP A 34 -30.65 -10.06 -10.84
C ASP A 34 -29.76 -10.71 -11.93
N GLU A 35 -29.99 -10.41 -13.20
CA GLU A 35 -29.19 -10.93 -14.31
C GLU A 35 -27.87 -10.18 -14.54
N LYS A 36 -27.74 -8.91 -14.13
CA LYS A 36 -26.46 -8.17 -14.27
C LYS A 36 -25.53 -8.35 -13.06
N ARG A 37 -26.07 -8.65 -11.88
CA ARG A 37 -25.30 -9.00 -10.68
C ARG A 37 -24.67 -10.40 -10.79
N SER A 38 -25.38 -11.33 -11.42
CA SER A 38 -24.94 -12.73 -11.58
C SER A 38 -23.75 -12.91 -12.54
N LYS A 39 -23.41 -11.93 -13.39
CA LYS A 39 -22.26 -11.99 -14.31
C LYS A 39 -20.94 -11.43 -13.74
N ARG A 40 -20.93 -10.88 -12.52
CA ARG A 40 -19.69 -10.46 -11.83
C ARG A 40 -19.21 -11.44 -10.75
N LEU A 41 -19.91 -12.56 -10.55
CA LEU A 41 -19.64 -13.53 -9.49
C LEU A 41 -18.72 -14.70 -9.91
N ASN A 42 -18.19 -14.69 -11.13
CA ASN A 42 -17.07 -15.56 -11.48
C ASN A 42 -15.75 -14.80 -11.28
N HIS A 43 -15.54 -14.24 -10.09
CA HIS A 43 -14.17 -14.06 -9.64
C HIS A 43 -13.77 -15.40 -9.03
N ASP A 44 -13.02 -16.18 -9.80
CA ASP A 44 -12.22 -17.26 -9.24
C ASP A 44 -11.49 -16.65 -8.03
N PRO A 45 -11.69 -17.15 -6.79
CA PRO A 45 -10.92 -16.68 -5.66
C PRO A 45 -9.52 -17.23 -5.92
N THR A 46 -8.75 -16.49 -6.71
CA THR A 46 -7.30 -16.54 -6.60
C THR A 46 -7.06 -16.31 -5.11
N GLU A 47 -6.74 -17.39 -4.39
CA GLU A 47 -6.41 -17.36 -2.97
C GLU A 47 -5.55 -16.12 -2.78
N ASN A 48 -6.11 -15.12 -2.12
CA ASN A 48 -5.42 -13.85 -1.97
C ASN A 48 -4.18 -14.20 -1.14
N LYS A 49 -3.02 -14.25 -1.82
CA LYS A 49 -1.75 -14.80 -1.32
C LYS A 49 -1.39 -14.27 0.07
N TYR A 50 -1.88 -13.09 0.39
CA TYR A 50 -1.59 -12.36 1.62
C TYR A 50 -2.67 -12.50 2.70
N ILE A 51 -3.70 -13.35 2.58
CA ILE A 51 -4.83 -13.43 3.54
C ILE A 51 -4.36 -13.53 5.00
N GLU A 52 -3.37 -14.37 5.28
CA GLU A 52 -2.84 -14.53 6.64
C GLU A 52 -2.13 -13.26 7.12
N LEU A 53 -1.29 -12.65 6.29
CA LEU A 53 -0.58 -11.40 6.60
C LEU A 53 -1.51 -10.21 6.73
N GLN A 54 -2.55 -10.14 5.88
CA GLN A 54 -3.53 -9.08 5.92
C GLN A 54 -4.17 -9.04 7.30
N ARG A 55 -4.52 -10.20 7.87
CA ARG A 55 -5.15 -10.31 9.19
C ARG A 55 -4.19 -10.09 10.36
N ASP A 56 -2.88 -9.97 10.13
CA ASP A 56 -1.88 -9.77 11.18
C ASP A 56 -1.64 -8.28 11.42
N CYS A 57 -2.17 -7.76 12.53
CA CYS A 57 -1.97 -6.37 12.93
C CYS A 57 -0.49 -6.00 13.13
N ASN A 58 0.36 -6.96 13.51
CA ASN A 58 1.78 -6.71 13.72
C ASN A 58 2.49 -6.43 12.40
N PHE A 59 2.03 -7.01 11.30
CA PHE A 59 2.62 -6.75 9.98
C PHE A 59 2.34 -5.31 9.54
N ALA A 60 1.12 -4.81 9.74
CA ALA A 60 0.78 -3.42 9.48
C ALA A 60 1.67 -2.45 10.28
N VAL A 61 1.87 -2.74 11.58
CA VAL A 61 2.76 -1.94 12.45
C VAL A 61 4.19 -1.93 11.93
N VAL A 62 4.72 -3.10 11.58
CA VAL A 62 6.07 -3.25 11.00
C VAL A 62 6.21 -2.47 9.71
N PHE A 63 5.28 -2.66 8.78
CA PHE A 63 5.32 -2.02 7.47
C PHE A 63 5.30 -0.49 7.61
N ARG A 64 4.39 0.06 8.44
CA ARG A 64 4.33 1.50 8.70
C ARG A 64 5.61 2.03 9.31
N PHE A 65 6.14 1.33 10.33
CA PHE A 65 7.39 1.72 10.96
C PHE A 65 8.53 1.80 9.94
N LEU A 66 8.72 0.74 9.15
CA LEU A 66 9.78 0.68 8.15
C LEU A 66 9.59 1.75 7.08
N ASN A 67 8.38 1.92 6.56
CA ASN A 67 8.10 2.91 5.53
C ASN A 67 8.35 4.34 6.03
N ARG A 68 7.90 4.64 7.26
CA ARG A 68 8.03 5.95 7.88
C ARG A 68 9.46 6.29 8.26
N PHE A 69 10.14 5.40 8.97
CA PHE A 69 11.42 5.70 9.60
C PHE A 69 12.64 5.31 8.75
N ARG A 70 12.45 4.72 7.56
CA ARG A 70 13.57 4.31 6.69
C ARG A 70 14.61 5.42 6.45
N ALA A 71 14.13 6.65 6.24
CA ALA A 71 14.95 7.82 5.95
C ALA A 71 15.46 8.52 7.23
N PHE A 72 14.86 8.24 8.38
CA PHE A 72 15.17 8.86 9.67
C PHE A 72 16.26 8.08 10.43
N GLY A 73 17.20 7.44 9.73
CA GLY A 73 18.31 6.73 10.37
C GLY A 73 18.18 5.20 10.44
N LEU A 74 17.19 4.59 9.77
CA LEU A 74 17.22 3.14 9.56
C LEU A 74 18.10 2.72 8.38
N GLU A 75 18.28 3.59 7.38
CA GLU A 75 19.09 3.36 6.18
C GLU A 75 18.66 2.14 5.33
N ILE A 76 17.35 1.84 5.31
CA ILE A 76 16.80 0.71 4.56
C ILE A 76 16.34 1.18 3.16
N PRO A 77 16.79 0.52 2.07
CA PRO A 77 16.36 0.86 0.72
C PRO A 77 14.84 0.71 0.52
N MET A 78 14.21 1.66 -0.18
CA MET A 78 12.77 1.69 -0.45
C MET A 78 12.24 0.39 -1.06
N GLN A 79 12.96 -0.18 -2.03
CA GLN A 79 12.59 -1.42 -2.71
C GLN A 79 12.46 -2.65 -1.79
N HIS A 80 12.99 -2.60 -0.57
CA HIS A 80 12.88 -3.70 0.41
C HIS A 80 11.68 -3.53 1.33
N VAL A 81 11.11 -2.33 1.40
CA VAL A 81 10.02 -1.96 2.31
C VAL A 81 8.75 -1.62 1.54
N GLU A 82 8.66 -1.98 0.27
CA GLU A 82 7.40 -1.98 -0.47
C GLU A 82 6.49 -3.10 0.07
N LEU A 83 5.19 -2.83 0.15
CA LEU A 83 4.19 -3.65 0.84
C LEU A 83 4.19 -5.09 0.35
N GLU A 84 4.09 -5.28 -0.97
CA GLU A 84 4.11 -6.60 -1.61
C GLU A 84 5.46 -7.29 -1.43
N THR A 85 6.57 -6.56 -1.59
CA THR A 85 7.91 -7.12 -1.44
C THR A 85 8.19 -7.60 -0.02
N LEU A 86 7.80 -6.81 0.99
CA LEU A 86 7.94 -7.18 2.39
C LEU A 86 7.00 -8.34 2.74
N ALA A 87 5.76 -8.31 2.24
CA ALA A 87 4.80 -9.39 2.45
C ALA A 87 5.31 -10.72 1.86
N ASP A 88 5.81 -10.69 0.63
CA ASP A 88 6.41 -11.83 -0.04
C ASP A 88 7.64 -12.36 0.68
N ALA A 89 8.47 -11.46 1.19
CA ALA A 89 9.66 -11.83 1.92
C ALA A 89 9.33 -12.56 3.22
N VAL A 90 8.31 -12.11 3.96
CA VAL A 90 7.92 -12.71 5.24
C VAL A 90 7.10 -14.00 5.05
N LEU A 91 6.30 -14.11 3.98
CA LEU A 91 5.60 -15.34 3.60
C LEU A 91 6.57 -16.42 3.12
N ASN A 92 7.50 -16.05 2.24
CA ASN A 92 8.41 -16.98 1.56
C ASN A 92 9.88 -16.58 1.83
N PRO A 93 10.39 -16.80 3.05
CA PRO A 93 11.70 -16.32 3.47
C PRO A 93 12.85 -16.91 2.66
N SER A 94 12.73 -18.15 2.19
CA SER A 94 13.76 -18.82 1.39
C SER A 94 13.89 -18.22 -0.01
N SER A 95 12.79 -17.73 -0.60
CA SER A 95 12.80 -17.12 -1.94
C SER A 95 13.29 -15.67 -1.93
N HIS A 96 13.28 -15.01 -0.76
CA HIS A 96 13.60 -13.59 -0.60
C HIS A 96 14.65 -13.36 0.48
N GLU A 97 15.58 -14.30 0.63
CA GLU A 97 16.58 -14.28 1.71
C GLU A 97 17.42 -13.00 1.73
N LEU A 98 17.77 -12.46 0.56
CA LEU A 98 18.55 -11.22 0.45
C LEU A 98 17.83 -10.03 1.08
N ILE A 99 16.51 -9.94 0.90
CA ILE A 99 15.69 -8.83 1.40
C ILE A 99 15.63 -8.91 2.94
N LEU A 100 15.26 -10.07 3.48
CA LEU A 100 15.19 -10.28 4.92
C LEU A 100 16.55 -10.12 5.60
N SER A 101 17.60 -10.70 5.02
CA SER A 101 18.97 -10.55 5.51
C SER A 101 19.36 -9.08 5.60
N ARG A 102 19.06 -8.28 4.57
CA ARG A 102 19.40 -6.86 4.55
C ARG A 102 18.62 -6.07 5.59
N ILE A 103 17.30 -6.28 5.69
CA ILE A 103 16.43 -5.59 6.65
C ILE A 103 16.89 -5.92 8.08
N HIS A 104 16.96 -7.21 8.44
CA HIS A 104 17.33 -7.63 9.79
C HIS A 104 18.74 -7.20 10.18
N THR A 105 19.72 -7.39 9.30
CA THR A 105 21.11 -7.02 9.61
C THR A 105 21.26 -5.51 9.78
N GLN A 106 20.58 -4.70 8.96
CA GLN A 106 20.63 -3.24 9.11
C GLN A 106 19.95 -2.79 10.40
N LEU A 107 18.75 -3.29 10.71
CA LEU A 107 18.06 -2.95 11.95
C LEU A 107 18.87 -3.32 13.20
N LEU A 108 19.50 -4.50 13.21
CA LEU A 108 20.38 -4.92 14.31
C LEU A 108 21.64 -4.05 14.40
N LYS A 109 22.24 -3.69 13.26
CA LYS A 109 23.39 -2.79 13.23
C LYS A 109 23.05 -1.40 13.81
N ASN A 110 21.86 -0.89 13.51
CA ASN A 110 21.42 0.44 13.93
C ASN A 110 21.26 0.56 15.46
N ILE A 111 20.93 -0.54 16.14
CA ILE A 111 20.88 -0.60 17.62
C ILE A 111 22.21 -1.04 18.24
N GLY A 112 23.30 -1.03 17.46
CA GLY A 112 24.64 -1.39 17.94
C GLY A 112 24.85 -2.89 18.20
N PHE A 113 23.94 -3.77 17.73
CA PHE A 113 24.11 -5.21 17.94
C PHE A 113 25.24 -5.75 17.05
N PRO A 114 26.19 -6.54 17.58
CA PRO A 114 27.35 -7.00 16.82
C PRO A 114 26.98 -7.86 15.60
N THR A 115 27.19 -7.32 14.40
CA THR A 115 27.07 -8.04 13.13
C THR A 115 28.47 -8.35 12.59
N SER A 116 28.84 -9.64 12.50
CA SER A 116 30.16 -10.03 11.98
C SER A 116 30.10 -10.22 10.46
N LYS A 117 31.07 -9.66 9.73
CA LYS A 117 31.19 -9.86 8.27
C LYS A 117 31.32 -11.36 7.96
N GLY A 118 30.47 -11.88 7.08
CA GLY A 118 30.45 -13.29 6.68
C GLY A 118 29.69 -14.25 7.61
N ARG A 119 29.14 -13.77 8.73
CA ARG A 119 28.26 -14.59 9.59
C ARG A 119 26.86 -14.65 8.98
N ASN A 120 26.21 -15.81 9.09
CA ASN A 120 24.82 -15.97 8.69
C ASN A 120 23.92 -15.01 9.51
N TRP A 121 23.08 -14.25 8.82
CA TRP A 121 22.15 -13.29 9.43
C TRP A 121 21.18 -13.98 10.39
N ARG A 122 20.77 -15.22 10.09
CA ARG A 122 19.88 -16.03 10.94
C ARG A 122 20.52 -16.36 12.29
N ASP A 123 21.82 -16.66 12.30
CA ASP A 123 22.56 -16.90 13.55
C ASP A 123 22.70 -15.63 14.38
N THR A 124 22.80 -14.48 13.70
CA THR A 124 22.87 -13.17 14.36
C THR A 124 21.53 -12.85 15.04
N ILE A 125 20.41 -13.10 14.36
CA ILE A 125 19.06 -13.01 14.95
C ILE A 125 18.93 -13.95 16.15
N ARG A 126 19.39 -15.20 16.02
CA ARG A 126 19.30 -16.17 17.12
C ARG A 126 20.03 -15.66 18.36
N LYS A 127 21.25 -15.15 18.19
CA LYS A 127 22.03 -14.55 19.29
C LYS A 127 21.32 -13.33 19.88
N PHE A 128 20.70 -12.51 19.04
CA PHE A 128 19.93 -11.36 19.50
C PHE A 128 18.73 -11.78 20.37
N ILE A 129 17.97 -12.79 19.96
CA ILE A 129 16.83 -13.34 20.73
C ILE A 129 17.31 -13.87 22.08
N VAL A 130 18.39 -14.65 22.09
CA VAL A 130 18.96 -15.21 23.34
C VAL A 130 19.44 -14.09 24.27
N HIS A 131 20.13 -13.09 23.72
CA HIS A 131 20.68 -11.98 24.50
C HIS A 131 19.59 -11.12 25.16
N ASN A 132 18.43 -10.97 24.50
CA ASN A 132 17.35 -10.11 24.97
C ASN A 132 16.13 -10.86 25.50
N ARG A 133 16.29 -12.15 25.84
CA ARG A 133 15.16 -13.02 26.19
C ARG A 133 14.33 -12.49 27.38
N ASP A 134 15.00 -11.88 28.36
CA ASP A 134 14.36 -11.44 29.60
C ASP A 134 13.88 -9.99 29.59
N ASN A 135 14.21 -9.23 28.55
CA ASN A 135 13.98 -7.78 28.49
C ASN A 135 12.58 -7.41 28.02
N HIS A 136 11.88 -8.30 27.31
CA HIS A 136 10.60 -7.97 26.68
C HIS A 136 9.59 -9.13 26.74
N SER A 137 8.29 -8.82 26.72
CA SER A 137 7.25 -9.85 26.67
C SER A 137 7.25 -10.59 25.33
N ILE A 138 7.54 -9.88 24.23
CA ILE A 138 7.57 -10.44 22.88
C ILE A 138 8.73 -11.43 22.68
N SER A 139 9.90 -11.15 23.27
CA SER A 139 11.08 -12.04 23.14
C SER A 139 10.83 -13.42 23.76
N LYS A 140 9.94 -13.52 24.76
CA LYS A 140 9.53 -14.79 25.37
C LYS A 140 8.64 -15.64 24.46
N CYS A 141 7.94 -15.02 23.51
CA CYS A 141 7.09 -15.70 22.54
C CYS A 141 7.88 -16.26 21.34
N ILE A 142 9.17 -15.98 21.24
CA ILE A 142 10.02 -16.39 20.12
C ILE A 142 10.98 -17.48 20.60
N ASN A 143 10.84 -18.68 20.05
CA ASN A 143 11.74 -19.77 20.38
C ASN A 143 13.11 -19.56 19.72
N SER A 144 14.17 -19.49 20.53
CA SER A 144 15.54 -19.27 20.05
C SER A 144 16.14 -20.49 19.35
N THR A 145 15.55 -21.67 19.46
CA THR A 145 16.08 -22.87 18.79
C THR A 145 15.70 -22.94 17.32
N ASP A 146 14.59 -22.30 16.95
CA ASP A 146 14.00 -22.45 15.63
C ASP A 146 14.83 -21.73 14.57
N SER A 147 14.97 -22.33 13.39
CA SER A 147 15.49 -21.62 12.23
C SER A 147 14.48 -20.57 11.77
N TYR A 148 14.93 -19.39 11.32
CA TYR A 148 14.02 -18.33 10.85
C TYR A 148 13.04 -18.82 9.76
N SER A 149 13.49 -19.72 8.86
CA SER A 149 12.62 -20.31 7.83
C SER A 149 11.58 -21.27 8.39
N GLU A 150 11.83 -21.88 9.54
CA GLU A 150 10.94 -22.85 10.19
C GLU A 150 9.93 -22.19 11.13
N MET A 151 10.20 -20.95 11.57
CA MET A 151 9.28 -20.16 12.39
C MET A 151 7.91 -20.03 11.71
N SER A 152 6.83 -19.92 12.48
CA SER A 152 5.52 -19.58 11.93
C SER A 152 5.54 -18.17 11.30
N LEU A 153 4.60 -17.89 10.39
CA LEU A 153 4.43 -16.54 9.82
C LEU A 153 4.28 -15.48 10.92
N SER A 154 3.37 -15.72 11.87
CA SER A 154 3.12 -14.82 12.99
C SER A 154 4.38 -14.59 13.83
N THR A 155 5.16 -15.64 14.10
CA THR A 155 6.44 -15.52 14.84
C THR A 155 7.46 -14.66 14.08
N ARG A 156 7.57 -14.80 12.75
CA ARG A 156 8.47 -13.98 11.93
C ARG A 156 8.07 -12.50 11.96
N VAL A 157 6.78 -12.21 11.79
CA VAL A 157 6.23 -10.84 11.87
C VAL A 157 6.48 -10.25 13.25
N LEU A 158 6.20 -11.02 14.30
CA LEU A 158 6.37 -10.60 15.68
C LEU A 158 7.85 -10.33 16.04
N LEU A 159 8.78 -11.14 15.54
CA LEU A 159 10.22 -10.90 15.67
C LEU A 159 10.63 -9.60 14.97
N LEU A 160 10.13 -9.35 13.76
CA LEU A 160 10.44 -8.12 13.03
C LEU A 160 9.86 -6.89 13.75
N LYS A 161 8.64 -6.99 14.29
CA LYS A 161 8.03 -5.97 15.16
C LYS A 161 8.90 -5.69 16.37
N TYR A 162 9.36 -6.73 17.05
CA TYR A 162 10.21 -6.59 18.22
C TYR A 162 11.50 -5.82 17.89
N ILE A 163 12.20 -6.19 16.81
CA ILE A 163 13.42 -5.49 16.39
C ILE A 163 13.14 -4.02 16.02
N CYS A 164 11.96 -3.73 15.43
CA CYS A 164 11.52 -2.37 15.14
C CYS A 164 11.28 -1.55 16.41
N GLU A 165 10.62 -2.13 17.42
CA GLU A 165 10.38 -1.46 18.71
C GLU A 165 11.70 -1.10 19.41
N GLN A 166 12.69 -2.01 19.38
CA GLN A 166 14.01 -1.77 19.94
C GLN A 166 14.77 -0.61 19.28
N GLN A 167 14.36 -0.16 18.08
CA GLN A 167 14.97 1.02 17.46
C GLN A 167 14.71 2.27 18.30
N PHE A 168 13.53 2.42 18.90
CA PHE A 168 13.23 3.61 19.72
C PHE A 168 14.07 3.67 21.00
N ASP A 169 14.47 2.52 21.53
CA ASP A 169 15.27 2.47 22.76
C ASP A 169 16.77 2.67 22.48
N ALA A 170 17.28 2.05 21.40
CA ALA A 170 18.72 1.87 21.21
C ALA A 170 19.30 2.55 19.95
N ASN A 171 18.48 2.96 18.98
CA ASN A 171 18.98 3.66 17.78
C ASN A 171 19.06 5.17 18.04
N THR A 172 20.25 5.64 18.43
CA THR A 172 20.49 7.06 18.73
C THR A 172 20.26 7.95 17.51
N THR A 173 20.67 7.52 16.31
CA THR A 173 20.49 8.27 15.07
C THR A 173 19.00 8.50 14.76
N LEU A 174 18.17 7.48 14.97
CA LEU A 174 16.72 7.60 14.82
C LEU A 174 16.14 8.59 15.83
N ASN A 175 16.51 8.44 17.10
CA ASN A 175 16.01 9.30 18.16
C ASN A 175 16.42 10.76 17.97
N ASP A 176 17.65 11.02 17.54
CA ASP A 176 18.11 12.36 17.22
C ASP A 176 17.36 12.94 16.01
N SER A 177 17.15 12.14 14.96
CA SER A 177 16.37 12.56 13.79
C SER A 177 14.93 12.90 14.14
N ILE A 178 14.30 12.13 15.03
CA ILE A 178 12.94 12.38 15.52
C ILE A 178 12.89 13.66 16.36
N ARG A 179 13.83 13.83 17.31
CA ARG A 179 13.88 15.03 18.18
C ARG A 179 14.09 16.34 17.43
N ASN A 180 14.74 16.27 16.28
CA ASN A 180 14.98 17.43 15.43
C ASN A 180 13.79 17.77 14.52
N LEU A 181 12.68 17.03 14.58
CA LEU A 181 11.47 17.39 13.86
C LEU A 181 10.76 18.55 14.55
N GLU A 182 10.49 19.60 13.79
CA GLU A 182 9.76 20.77 14.29
C GLU A 182 8.28 20.47 14.54
N ASN A 183 7.74 19.38 13.99
CA ASN A 183 6.33 19.03 14.09
C ASN A 183 6.12 17.51 14.27
N ASP A 184 5.81 17.08 15.49
CA ASP A 184 5.52 15.69 15.84
C ASP A 184 4.26 15.15 15.14
N GLU A 185 3.30 16.02 14.78
CA GLU A 185 2.11 15.61 14.02
C GLU A 185 2.49 15.08 12.62
N SER A 186 3.64 15.51 12.08
CA SER A 186 4.14 14.95 10.82
C SER A 186 4.43 13.45 10.92
N LEU A 187 4.72 12.90 12.10
CA LEU A 187 5.04 11.48 12.30
C LEU A 187 3.79 10.59 12.42
N ARG A 188 2.62 11.19 12.68
CA ARG A 188 1.37 10.45 12.76
C ARG A 188 0.79 10.31 11.36
N ASP A 189 0.21 9.15 11.06
CA ASP A 189 -0.56 9.02 9.82
C ASP A 189 -1.95 9.57 10.05
N ASP A 190 -2.44 10.32 9.07
CA ASP A 190 -3.80 10.79 9.05
C ASP A 190 -4.78 9.62 9.03
N ILE A 191 -5.82 9.73 9.84
CA ILE A 191 -6.93 8.78 9.77
C ILE A 191 -7.66 8.98 8.43
N ALA A 192 -7.97 7.87 7.77
CA ALA A 192 -8.78 7.88 6.55
C ALA A 192 -10.23 8.31 6.86
N GLY A 193 -10.74 7.89 8.01
CA GLY A 193 -12.03 8.31 8.54
C GLY A 193 -12.49 7.43 9.71
N ILE A 194 -13.71 7.69 10.17
CA ILE A 194 -14.37 6.95 11.26
C ILE A 194 -15.74 6.52 10.73
N ASP A 195 -16.14 5.27 10.98
CA ASP A 195 -17.45 4.77 10.58
C ASP A 195 -18.54 5.04 11.64
N ALA A 196 -19.78 4.62 11.36
CA ALA A 196 -20.90 4.79 12.28
C ALA A 196 -20.78 4.00 13.60
N LYS A 197 -19.80 3.12 13.74
CA LYS A 197 -19.52 2.32 14.94
C LYS A 197 -18.27 2.80 15.68
N ASP A 198 -17.84 4.03 15.41
CA ASP A 198 -16.63 4.64 15.97
C ASP A 198 -15.34 3.86 15.67
N ARG A 199 -15.35 3.03 14.62
CA ARG A 199 -14.13 2.34 14.17
C ARG A 199 -13.36 3.26 13.26
N ILE A 200 -12.06 3.35 13.50
CA ILE A 200 -11.17 4.26 12.78
C ILE A 200 -10.47 3.50 11.68
N TYR A 201 -10.25 4.17 10.56
CA TYR A 201 -9.68 3.62 9.35
C TYR A 201 -8.35 4.29 9.01
N TRP A 202 -7.39 3.52 8.51
CA TRP A 202 -6.10 3.99 8.01
C TRP A 202 -5.78 3.33 6.68
N ILE A 203 -5.02 4.05 5.86
CA ILE A 203 -4.55 3.56 4.57
C ILE A 203 -3.07 3.21 4.72
N LEU A 204 -2.76 1.93 4.54
CA LEU A 204 -1.41 1.44 4.34
C LEU A 204 -1.15 1.47 2.85
N GLU A 205 -0.16 2.23 2.40
CA GLU A 205 0.20 2.25 0.98
C GLU A 205 1.70 2.43 0.80
N ASN A 206 2.18 1.98 -0.35
CA ASN A 206 3.51 2.36 -0.80
C ASN A 206 3.53 3.85 -1.16
N GLU A 207 4.65 4.51 -0.91
CA GLU A 207 4.89 5.83 -1.51
C GLU A 207 5.06 5.75 -3.03
N SER A 208 5.37 4.57 -3.60
CA SER A 208 5.51 4.41 -5.04
C SER A 208 4.16 4.48 -5.76
N HIS A 209 3.95 5.56 -6.51
CA HIS A 209 2.73 5.84 -7.29
C HIS A 209 2.55 4.98 -8.55
N ILE A 210 3.06 3.74 -8.58
CA ILE A 210 3.14 2.94 -9.82
C ILE A 210 2.20 1.74 -9.79
N ASN A 211 2.00 1.10 -8.62
CA ASN A 211 1.16 -0.08 -8.51
C ASN A 211 -0.15 0.22 -7.72
N PRO A 212 -1.33 0.21 -8.37
CA PRO A 212 -2.62 0.42 -7.71
C PRO A 212 -3.01 -0.71 -6.74
N SER A 213 -2.36 -1.87 -6.79
CA SER A 213 -2.64 -3.02 -5.92
C SER A 213 -1.92 -2.96 -4.56
N ALA A 214 -1.01 -2.00 -4.38
CA ALA A 214 -0.18 -1.88 -3.19
C ALA A 214 -0.79 -0.99 -2.09
N PHE A 215 -2.08 -1.19 -1.79
CA PHE A 215 -2.74 -0.51 -0.66
C PHE A 215 -3.57 -1.48 0.17
N TRP A 216 -3.55 -1.32 1.49
CA TRP A 216 -4.49 -1.96 2.41
C TRP A 216 -5.22 -0.89 3.23
N LEU A 217 -6.55 -0.92 3.22
CA LEU A 217 -7.39 -0.16 4.14
C LEU A 217 -7.56 -0.98 5.41
N CYS A 218 -7.03 -0.51 6.53
CA CYS A 218 -7.14 -1.17 7.84
C CYS A 218 -8.11 -0.41 8.73
N ARG A 219 -8.83 -1.11 9.61
CA ARG A 219 -9.65 -0.51 10.68
C ARG A 219 -9.19 -0.97 12.06
N SER A 220 -9.45 -0.16 13.08
CA SER A 220 -9.27 -0.50 14.50
C SER A 220 -10.43 0.06 15.31
N SER A 221 -10.69 -0.48 16.50
CA SER A 221 -11.75 0.03 17.38
C SER A 221 -11.37 1.31 18.12
N ALA A 222 -10.10 1.74 18.07
CA ALA A 222 -9.62 2.94 18.76
C ALA A 222 -8.40 3.54 18.05
N ILE A 223 -8.13 4.84 18.26
CA ILE A 223 -7.05 5.58 17.57
C ILE A 223 -5.67 4.97 17.88
N ASN A 224 -5.52 4.46 19.10
CA ASN A 224 -4.31 3.76 19.57
C ASN A 224 -4.59 2.29 19.86
N GLY A 225 -5.62 1.71 19.22
CA GLY A 225 -5.96 0.30 19.38
C GLY A 225 -4.88 -0.59 18.79
N SER A 226 -4.68 -1.76 19.39
CA SER A 226 -3.78 -2.81 18.87
C SER A 226 -4.52 -3.84 17.99
N ASN A 227 -5.84 -3.69 17.85
CA ASN A 227 -6.72 -4.60 17.10
C ASN A 227 -6.95 -4.14 15.65
N TRP A 228 -5.86 -3.95 14.92
CA TRP A 228 -5.95 -3.56 13.52
C TRP A 228 -6.40 -4.75 12.68
N GLU A 229 -7.36 -4.53 11.79
CA GLU A 229 -7.81 -5.53 10.84
C GLU A 229 -7.93 -4.95 9.43
N PRO A 230 -7.55 -5.70 8.40
CA PRO A 230 -7.68 -5.28 7.01
C PRO A 230 -9.16 -5.33 6.59
N VAL A 231 -9.60 -4.34 5.83
CA VAL A 231 -10.97 -4.26 5.30
C VAL A 231 -10.95 -4.37 3.78
N CYS A 232 -10.02 -3.67 3.13
CA CYS A 232 -9.90 -3.68 1.68
C CYS A 232 -8.44 -3.81 1.30
N THR A 233 -8.11 -4.77 0.44
CA THR A 233 -6.73 -5.01 -0.02
C THR A 233 -6.60 -5.03 -1.54
N THR A 234 -7.72 -4.88 -2.24
CA THR A 234 -7.77 -4.74 -3.69
C THR A 234 -8.74 -3.63 -4.05
N TYR A 235 -8.56 -3.05 -5.24
CA TYR A 235 -9.46 -2.01 -5.74
C TYR A 235 -10.90 -2.53 -5.88
N ALA A 236 -11.09 -3.78 -6.32
CA ALA A 236 -12.41 -4.40 -6.43
C ALA A 236 -13.13 -4.46 -5.06
N VAL A 237 -12.44 -4.96 -4.03
CA VAL A 237 -13.00 -5.04 -2.66
C VAL A 237 -13.29 -3.65 -2.09
N LEU A 238 -12.43 -2.66 -2.39
CA LEU A 238 -12.69 -1.27 -2.01
C LEU A 238 -13.95 -0.72 -2.70
N SER A 239 -14.13 -0.98 -4.00
CA SER A 239 -15.33 -0.54 -4.72
C SER A 239 -16.60 -1.10 -4.08
N ASP A 240 -16.63 -2.41 -3.80
CA ASP A 240 -17.78 -3.06 -3.16
C ASP A 240 -18.02 -2.53 -1.74
N PHE A 241 -16.95 -2.22 -1.00
CA PHE A 241 -17.04 -1.62 0.33
C PHE A 241 -17.62 -0.20 0.28
N LEU A 242 -17.20 0.61 -0.70
CA LEU A 242 -17.70 1.96 -0.88
C LEU A 242 -19.16 1.97 -1.34
N ASP A 243 -19.56 1.03 -2.18
CA ASP A 243 -20.97 0.90 -2.57
C ASP A 243 -21.85 0.61 -1.34
N LYS A 244 -21.43 -0.30 -0.45
CA LYS A 244 -22.12 -0.56 0.82
C LYS A 244 -22.22 0.68 1.71
N LEU A 245 -21.13 1.44 1.85
CA LEU A 245 -21.15 2.67 2.65
C LEU A 245 -22.04 3.75 2.03
N SER A 246 -22.12 3.82 0.69
CA SER A 246 -22.92 4.83 -0.01
C SER A 246 -24.44 4.71 0.22
N ILE A 247 -24.89 3.52 0.60
CA ILE A 247 -26.30 3.19 0.85
C ILE A 247 -26.62 3.24 2.35
N SER A 248 -25.61 3.45 3.22
CA SER A 248 -25.83 3.50 4.68
C SER A 248 -26.64 4.74 5.07
N ALA A 249 -27.60 4.58 5.96
CA ALA A 249 -28.37 5.70 6.51
C ALA A 249 -27.60 6.49 7.60
N HIS A 250 -26.45 5.98 8.04
CA HIS A 250 -25.67 6.60 9.10
C HIS A 250 -24.70 7.66 8.56
N SER A 251 -24.72 8.85 9.15
CA SER A 251 -23.86 9.98 8.76
C SER A 251 -22.37 9.66 8.85
N GLY A 252 -21.94 8.85 9.82
CA GLY A 252 -20.54 8.41 9.95
C GLY A 252 -20.07 7.58 8.75
N ASP A 253 -20.88 6.61 8.32
CA ASP A 253 -20.56 5.77 7.16
C ASP A 253 -20.51 6.59 5.87
N LEU A 254 -21.42 7.57 5.72
CA LEU A 254 -21.45 8.46 4.54
C LEU A 254 -20.28 9.44 4.52
N TYR A 255 -19.86 9.92 5.68
CA TYR A 255 -18.66 10.75 5.78
C TYR A 255 -17.41 9.95 5.42
N LEU A 256 -17.30 8.71 5.94
CA LEU A 256 -16.23 7.79 5.58
C LEU A 256 -16.24 7.48 4.07
N TRP A 257 -17.42 7.19 3.50
CA TRP A 257 -17.59 7.00 2.06
C TRP A 257 -17.09 8.21 1.27
N TYR A 258 -17.55 9.41 1.61
CA TYR A 258 -17.13 10.64 0.93
C TYR A 258 -15.61 10.83 0.99
N ARG A 259 -15.01 10.65 2.18
CA ARG A 259 -13.55 10.76 2.38
C ARG A 259 -12.79 9.74 1.54
N LEU A 260 -13.17 8.47 1.59
CA LEU A 260 -12.48 7.40 0.86
C LEU A 260 -12.68 7.51 -0.66
N THR A 261 -13.87 7.91 -1.13
CA THR A 261 -14.13 8.11 -2.56
C THR A 261 -13.34 9.30 -3.12
N THR A 262 -13.26 10.40 -2.36
CA THR A 262 -12.54 11.61 -2.81
C THR A 262 -11.03 11.46 -2.77
N THR A 263 -10.48 10.73 -1.78
CA THR A 263 -9.03 10.56 -1.59
C THR A 263 -8.51 9.28 -2.24
N LEU A 264 -8.98 8.12 -1.79
CA LEU A 264 -8.41 6.82 -2.13
C LEU A 264 -8.93 6.31 -3.48
N GLN A 265 -10.26 6.22 -3.68
CA GLN A 265 -10.84 5.62 -4.87
C GLN A 265 -10.47 6.38 -6.15
N ARG A 266 -10.57 7.72 -6.13
CA ARG A 266 -10.18 8.56 -7.27
C ARG A 266 -8.70 8.38 -7.61
N ARG A 267 -7.83 8.35 -6.60
CA ARG A 267 -6.39 8.15 -6.80
C ARG A 267 -6.09 6.77 -7.38
N LEU A 268 -6.64 5.71 -6.80
CA LEU A 268 -6.42 4.35 -7.27
C LEU A 268 -6.92 4.13 -8.70
N LYS A 269 -8.06 4.72 -9.07
CA LYS A 269 -8.56 4.69 -10.44
C LYS A 269 -7.58 5.32 -11.44
N ILE A 270 -7.02 6.48 -11.10
CA ILE A 270 -6.00 7.15 -11.92
C ILE A 270 -4.76 6.26 -12.06
N LEU A 271 -4.35 5.58 -10.99
CA LEU A 271 -3.21 4.68 -11.02
C LEU A 271 -3.47 3.43 -11.85
N GLU A 272 -4.67 2.85 -11.75
CA GLU A 272 -5.10 1.72 -12.57
C GLU A 272 -5.11 2.06 -14.06
N ASP A 273 -5.69 3.21 -14.43
CA ASP A 273 -5.69 3.70 -15.82
C ASP A 273 -4.25 3.87 -16.35
N LYS A 274 -3.35 4.46 -15.55
CA LYS A 274 -1.93 4.61 -15.89
C LYS A 274 -1.25 3.25 -16.05
N TYR A 275 -1.47 2.33 -15.12
CA TYR A 275 -0.90 0.99 -15.13
C TYR A 275 -1.36 0.19 -16.36
N GLN A 276 -2.64 0.29 -16.73
CA GLN A 276 -3.17 -0.34 -17.95
C GLN A 276 -2.52 0.23 -19.22
N VAL A 277 -2.31 1.54 -19.31
CA VAL A 277 -1.63 2.15 -20.46
C VAL A 277 -0.17 1.68 -20.55
N VAL A 278 0.55 1.61 -19.43
CA VAL A 278 1.94 1.14 -19.39
C VAL A 278 2.02 -0.34 -19.77
N SER A 279 1.16 -1.19 -19.21
CA SER A 279 1.15 -2.63 -19.51
C SER A 279 0.82 -2.91 -20.97
N GLN A 280 -0.14 -2.18 -21.56
CA GLN A 280 -0.45 -2.27 -23.00
C GLN A 280 0.74 -1.85 -23.88
N ARG A 281 1.48 -0.80 -23.48
CA ARG A 281 2.70 -0.37 -24.17
C ARG A 281 3.79 -1.42 -24.09
N LEU A 282 4.05 -1.97 -22.89
CA LEU A 282 5.03 -3.03 -22.69
C LEU A 282 4.68 -4.29 -23.49
N ALA A 283 3.43 -4.75 -23.45
CA ALA A 283 2.97 -5.89 -24.26
C ALA A 283 3.14 -5.65 -25.77
N SER A 284 2.98 -4.40 -26.22
CA SER A 284 3.20 -4.03 -27.63
C SER A 284 4.69 -4.01 -27.99
N VAL A 285 5.57 -3.59 -27.07
CA VAL A 285 7.02 -3.65 -27.24
C VAL A 285 7.51 -5.11 -27.26
N SER A 286 7.07 -5.94 -26.31
CA SER A 286 7.41 -7.36 -26.25
C SER A 286 7.00 -8.09 -27.54
N ARG A 287 5.80 -7.82 -28.08
CA ARG A 287 5.37 -8.38 -29.38
C ARG A 287 6.29 -7.96 -30.53
N ARG A 288 6.77 -6.71 -30.56
CA ARG A 288 7.70 -6.23 -31.59
C ARG A 288 9.07 -6.90 -31.46
N LEU A 289 9.58 -7.08 -30.25
CA LEU A 289 10.85 -7.76 -30.00
C LEU A 289 10.78 -9.25 -30.36
N CYS A 290 9.73 -9.97 -29.97
CA CYS A 290 9.54 -11.37 -30.37
C CYS A 290 9.35 -11.55 -31.89
N SER A 291 8.73 -10.57 -32.58
CA SER A 291 8.60 -10.61 -34.05
C SER A 291 9.93 -10.44 -34.79
N LEU A 292 10.96 -9.89 -34.16
CA LEU A 292 12.30 -9.74 -34.72
C LEU A 292 13.16 -11.01 -34.57
N GLU A 293 12.86 -11.88 -33.61
CA GLU A 293 13.62 -13.12 -33.37
C GLU A 293 13.17 -14.29 -34.25
N VAL A 294 11.91 -14.30 -34.72
CA VAL A 294 11.38 -15.33 -35.66
C VAL A 294 11.82 -15.05 -37.12
N GLY A 295 12.49 -13.92 -37.37
CA GLY A 295 12.87 -13.45 -38.70
C GLY A 295 14.30 -13.76 -39.16
N LYS A 296 15.02 -14.75 -38.58
CA LYS A 296 16.33 -15.19 -39.11
C LYS A 296 16.19 -16.36 -40.07
N SER A 297 15.63 -16.06 -41.25
CA SER A 297 16.10 -16.63 -42.53
C SER A 297 15.53 -15.80 -43.69
N SER A 298 16.08 -14.60 -43.89
CA SER A 298 16.38 -14.14 -45.24
C SER A 298 17.38 -13.00 -45.17
N VAL A 299 18.44 -13.12 -45.97
CA VAL A 299 19.39 -12.05 -46.24
C VAL A 299 18.62 -10.97 -46.98
N VAL A 300 18.25 -9.89 -46.28
CA VAL A 300 17.84 -8.64 -46.91
C VAL A 300 18.70 -7.54 -46.34
N ALA A 301 19.49 -6.94 -47.22
CA ALA A 301 20.40 -5.84 -46.92
C ALA A 301 19.69 -4.73 -46.14
N PHE A 302 20.21 -4.44 -44.94
CA PHE A 302 19.84 -3.24 -44.19
C PHE A 302 20.39 -2.01 -44.92
N SER A 303 19.56 -1.39 -45.76
CA SER A 303 19.71 0.05 -46.03
C SER A 303 19.01 0.80 -44.89
N PRO A 304 19.69 1.68 -44.15
CA PRO A 304 19.06 2.45 -43.08
C PRO A 304 18.18 3.53 -43.71
N ARG A 305 16.92 3.22 -43.99
CA ARG A 305 15.89 4.26 -44.18
C ARG A 305 15.63 4.90 -42.82
N ARG A 306 16.45 5.89 -42.47
CA ARG A 306 16.09 6.93 -41.49
C ARG A 306 14.76 7.52 -41.96
N ASN A 307 13.68 7.15 -41.28
CA ASN A 307 12.44 7.90 -41.34
C ASN A 307 12.68 9.25 -40.65
N LEU A 308 13.29 10.18 -41.40
CA LEU A 308 13.18 11.61 -41.18
C LEU A 308 11.72 11.99 -41.42
N ARG A 309 10.85 11.70 -40.45
CA ARG A 309 9.65 12.53 -40.28
C ARG A 309 10.19 13.92 -40.01
N GLN A 310 9.97 14.81 -40.97
CA GLN A 310 10.27 16.22 -40.89
C GLN A 310 9.73 16.74 -39.56
N ARG A 311 10.62 16.89 -38.56
CA ARG A 311 10.30 17.69 -37.38
C ARG A 311 10.14 19.10 -37.92
N LYS A 312 8.92 19.63 -37.90
CA LYS A 312 8.73 21.08 -38.06
C LYS A 312 9.67 21.76 -37.06
N PRO A 313 10.53 22.70 -37.50
CA PRO A 313 11.34 23.46 -36.56
C PRO A 313 10.40 24.15 -35.58
N VAL A 314 10.61 23.90 -34.29
CA VAL A 314 9.99 24.68 -33.22
C VAL A 314 10.60 26.06 -33.34
N ARG A 315 9.82 27.04 -33.82
CA ARG A 315 10.20 28.46 -33.72
C ARG A 315 10.10 28.82 -32.24
N TYR A 316 11.24 29.01 -31.60
CA TYR A 316 11.28 29.82 -30.40
C TYR A 316 11.15 31.27 -30.89
N ASN A 317 9.98 31.88 -30.71
CA ASN A 317 9.94 33.33 -30.60
C ASN A 317 10.60 33.62 -29.25
N ILE A 318 11.90 33.88 -29.30
CA ILE A 318 12.56 34.66 -28.27
C ILE A 318 12.11 36.07 -28.61
N ASP A 319 11.08 36.54 -27.91
CA ASP A 319 10.81 37.97 -27.86
C ASP A 319 11.96 38.55 -27.01
N GLU A 320 13.04 38.92 -27.70
CA GLU A 320 13.96 39.96 -27.27
C GLU A 320 13.22 41.31 -27.43
N GLU A 321 13.52 42.23 -26.51
CA GLU A 321 12.95 43.59 -26.35
C GLU A 321 11.69 43.57 -25.46
N ASP A 322 11.73 44.08 -24.23
CA ASP A 322 12.10 45.47 -23.93
C ASP A 322 13.21 45.62 -22.85
N GLU A 323 14.40 46.04 -23.29
CA GLU A 323 15.12 47.12 -22.61
C GLU A 323 14.52 48.42 -23.15
N ASP A 324 13.88 49.22 -22.28
CA ASP A 324 14.10 50.67 -22.17
C ASP A 324 13.07 51.33 -21.22
N GLU A 325 13.63 52.15 -20.32
CA GLU A 325 13.05 53.12 -19.35
C GLU A 325 12.61 52.65 -17.94
#